data_AF-A0A0D0P1V1-F1
#
_entry.id   AF-A0A0D0P1V1-F1
#
_cell.length_a   1.000
_cell.length_b   1.000
_cell.length_c   1.000
_cell.angle_alpha   90.00
_cell.angle_beta   90.00
_cell.angle_gamma   90.00
#
_symmetry.space_group_name_H-M   'P 1'
#
loop_
_entity.id
_entity.type
_entity.pdbx_description
1 polymer ?
#
loop_
_entity_poly.entity_id
_entity_poly.type
_entity_poly.pdbx_seq_one_letter_code
_entity_poly.pdbx_strand_id
1 'polypeptide(L)'
;MDALLAEGYRFTGSELLATHVEGIDHRSLRTQVFHLEDPAADPAGFPALEVVFVNNVVGATVFVRRAARQFFWWRDKPPAVSFPVAHHEAGAVDLGPRVRDALASLAVKDRAPR
;
A
#
# COMPACT_ATOMS: atom_id res chain seq x y z
N MET A 1 -2.90 0.61 9.15
CA MET A 1 -1.46 0.89 9.40
C MET A 1 -0.91 -0.13 10.37
N ASP A 2 -1.52 -0.29 11.55
CA ASP A 2 -1.05 -1.19 12.62
C ASP A 2 -0.76 -2.62 12.16
N ALA A 3 -1.59 -3.21 11.30
CA ALA A 3 -1.32 -4.53 10.75
C ALA A 3 0.00 -4.62 9.96
N LEU A 4 0.38 -3.60 9.20
CA LEU A 4 1.69 -3.57 8.51
C LEU A 4 2.84 -3.41 9.51
N LEU A 5 2.63 -2.63 10.58
CA LEU A 5 3.62 -2.47 11.64
C LEU A 5 3.83 -3.79 12.42
N ALA A 6 2.75 -4.55 12.64
CA ALA A 6 2.80 -5.86 13.26
C ALA A 6 3.52 -6.91 12.40
N GLU A 7 3.49 -6.77 11.08
CA GLU A 7 4.30 -7.56 10.14
C GLU A 7 5.78 -7.11 10.09
N GLY A 8 6.21 -6.22 11.00
CA GLY A 8 7.61 -5.82 11.17
C GLY A 8 8.01 -4.54 10.43
N TYR A 9 7.13 -3.98 9.60
CA TYR A 9 7.45 -2.74 8.89
C TYR A 9 7.49 -1.53 9.83
N ARG A 10 8.35 -0.57 9.51
CA ARG A 10 8.43 0.72 10.19
C ARG A 10 7.93 1.81 9.27
N PHE A 11 7.03 2.65 9.78
CA PHE A 11 6.64 3.90 9.11
C PHE A 11 7.82 4.90 9.11
N THR A 12 8.18 5.43 7.94
CA THR A 12 9.30 6.37 7.79
C THR A 12 8.90 7.75 7.30
N GLY A 13 7.69 7.91 6.78
CA GLY A 13 7.17 9.22 6.40
C GLY A 13 5.99 9.14 5.45
N SER A 14 5.43 10.28 5.08
CA SER A 14 4.39 10.36 4.06
C SER A 14 4.55 11.60 3.19
N GLU A 15 4.01 11.53 1.99
CA GLU A 15 3.98 12.62 1.03
C GLU A 15 2.60 12.73 0.38
N LEU A 16 2.27 13.91 -0.13
CA LEU A 16 1.04 14.17 -0.87
C LEU A 16 1.40 14.48 -2.31
N LEU A 17 1.10 13.57 -3.22
CA LEU A 17 1.43 13.69 -4.64
C LEU A 17 0.20 14.16 -5.43
N ALA A 18 0.38 15.08 -6.39
CA ALA A 18 -0.67 15.49 -7.32
C ALA A 18 -0.86 14.44 -8.44
N THR A 19 -1.18 13.22 -8.03
CA THR A 19 -1.50 12.05 -8.86
C THR A 19 -2.72 11.36 -8.27
N HIS A 20 -3.39 10.52 -9.06
CA HIS A 20 -4.49 9.67 -8.62
C HIS A 20 -4.17 8.20 -8.91
N VAL A 21 -4.82 7.29 -8.19
CA VAL A 21 -4.82 5.85 -8.52
C VAL A 21 -5.70 5.65 -9.75
N GLU A 22 -5.14 5.16 -10.84
CA GLU A 22 -5.88 4.91 -12.07
C GLU A 22 -7.02 3.90 -11.87
N GLY A 23 -8.15 4.13 -12.56
CA GLY A 23 -9.32 3.24 -12.50
C GLY A 23 -10.16 3.37 -11.22
N ILE A 24 -9.83 4.30 -10.32
CA ILE A 24 -10.61 4.61 -9.12
C ILE A 24 -11.09 6.06 -9.17
N ASP A 25 -12.33 6.28 -8.76
CA ASP A 25 -12.87 7.63 -8.57
C ASP A 25 -12.35 8.23 -7.25
N HIS A 26 -11.72 9.39 -7.34
CA HIS A 26 -11.15 10.08 -6.18
C HIS A 26 -11.88 11.39 -5.92
N ARG A 27 -12.15 11.66 -4.64
CA ARG A 27 -12.65 12.99 -4.21
C ARG A 27 -11.60 14.10 -4.34
N SER A 28 -10.32 13.73 -4.50
CA SER A 28 -9.18 14.64 -4.55
C SER A 28 -8.25 14.23 -5.70
N LEU A 29 -7.67 15.21 -6.40
CA LEU A 29 -6.62 14.96 -7.40
C LEU A 29 -5.25 14.65 -6.76
N ARG A 30 -5.19 14.58 -5.43
CA ARG A 30 -3.97 14.28 -4.67
C ARG A 30 -4.09 12.96 -3.93
N THR A 31 -3.04 12.16 -4.01
CA THR A 31 -2.91 10.87 -3.32
C THR A 31 -1.90 10.99 -2.18
N GLN A 32 -2.31 10.65 -0.96
CA GLN A 32 -1.37 10.53 0.16
C GLN A 32 -0.68 9.16 0.10
N VAL A 33 0.64 9.19 0.05
CA VAL A 33 1.49 7.99 0.01
C VAL A 33 2.21 7.90 1.36
N PHE A 34 2.08 6.74 2.00
CA PHE A 34 2.79 6.40 3.22
C PHE A 34 3.97 5.50 2.87
N HIS A 35 5.14 5.82 3.41
CA HIS A 35 6.35 5.03 3.21
C HIS A 35 6.63 4.17 4.42
N LEU A 36 6.88 2.89 4.16
CA LEU A 36 7.26 1.92 5.14
C LEU A 36 8.55 1.25 4.71
N GLU A 37 9.39 0.90 5.67
CA GLU A 37 10.66 0.20 5.47
C GLU A 37 10.67 -1.06 6.34
N ASP A 38 11.23 -2.15 5.82
CA ASP A 38 11.49 -3.35 6.60
C ASP A 38 12.87 -3.22 7.26
N PRO A 39 12.95 -2.99 8.59
CA PRO A 39 14.23 -2.85 9.29
C PRO A 39 14.99 -4.17 9.39
N ALA A 40 14.31 -5.32 9.28
CA ALA A 40 14.95 -6.63 9.29
C ALA A 40 15.59 -6.98 7.94
N ALA A 41 15.20 -6.25 6.88
CA ALA A 41 15.63 -6.47 5.50
C ALA A 41 15.50 -7.94 5.09
N ASP A 42 14.33 -8.54 5.34
CA ASP A 42 14.06 -9.93 4.97
C ASP A 42 14.31 -10.11 3.46
N PRO A 43 15.26 -10.97 3.05
CA PRO A 43 15.54 -11.22 1.63
C PRO A 43 14.33 -11.75 0.86
N ALA A 44 13.34 -12.33 1.55
CA ALA A 44 12.09 -12.80 0.95
C ALA A 44 11.01 -11.70 0.86
N GLY A 45 11.19 -10.58 1.57
CA GLY A 45 10.24 -9.48 1.68
C GLY A 45 10.53 -8.29 0.75
N PHE A 46 9.78 -7.20 0.96
CA PHE A 46 10.03 -5.93 0.29
C PHE A 46 10.76 -4.99 1.26
N PRO A 47 11.99 -4.53 0.95
CA PRO A 47 12.76 -3.69 1.87
C PRO A 47 12.10 -2.33 2.12
N ALA A 48 11.27 -1.88 1.17
CA ALA A 48 10.46 -0.68 1.33
C ALA A 48 9.14 -0.79 0.55
N LEU A 49 8.08 -0.28 1.16
CA LEU A 49 6.73 -0.24 0.62
C LEU A 49 6.20 1.20 0.52
N GLU A 50 5.33 1.40 -0.46
CA GLU A 50 4.39 2.50 -0.49
C GLU A 50 2.99 1.98 -0.23
N VAL A 51 2.25 2.66 0.65
CA VAL A 51 0.87 2.34 1.00
C VAL A 51 -0.01 3.55 0.75
N VAL A 52 -1.14 3.34 0.09
CA VAL A 52 -2.14 4.37 -0.19
C VAL A 52 -3.50 3.90 0.29
N PHE A 53 -4.24 4.81 0.93
CA PHE A 53 -5.62 4.59 1.33
C PHE A 53 -6.53 5.45 0.47
N VAL A 54 -7.42 4.82 -0.29
CA VAL A 54 -8.49 5.52 -1.01
C VAL A 54 -9.79 5.31 -0.27
N ASN A 55 -10.21 6.34 0.47
CA ASN A 55 -11.41 6.29 1.29
C ASN A 55 -12.68 6.45 0.44
N ASN A 56 -13.71 5.69 0.80
CA ASN A 56 -15.05 5.80 0.23
C ASN A 56 -16.11 5.80 1.35
N VAL A 57 -17.39 5.78 1.00
CA VAL A 57 -18.50 5.84 1.97
C VAL A 57 -18.60 4.61 2.88
N VAL A 58 -18.03 3.47 2.49
CA VAL A 58 -18.11 2.21 3.23
C VAL A 58 -16.80 1.82 3.93
N GLY A 59 -15.70 2.52 3.66
CA GLY A 59 -14.39 2.23 4.24
C GLY A 59 -13.25 2.78 3.38
N ALA A 60 -12.27 1.93 3.07
CA ALA A 60 -11.14 2.27 2.22
C ALA A 60 -10.71 1.10 1.34
N THR A 61 -10.24 1.40 0.14
CA THR A 61 -9.38 0.48 -0.62
C THR A 61 -7.94 0.79 -0.29
N VAL A 62 -7.23 -0.22 0.22
CA VAL A 62 -5.80 -0.12 0.55
C VAL A 62 -5.00 -0.60 -0.64
N PHE A 63 -4.02 0.19 -1.06
CA PHE A 63 -3.05 -0.19 -2.08
C PHE A 63 -1.68 -0.36 -1.45
N VAL A 64 -0.99 -1.42 -1.83
CA VAL A 64 0.37 -1.72 -1.38
C VAL A 64 1.23 -2.01 -2.60
N ARG A 65 2.42 -1.43 -2.66
CA ARG A 65 3.42 -1.72 -3.69
C ARG A 65 4.83 -1.57 -3.15
N ARG A 66 5.81 -2.05 -3.92
CA ARG A 66 7.23 -1.73 -3.70
C ARG A 66 7.44 -0.21 -3.79
N ALA A 67 8.23 0.34 -2.88
CA ALA A 67 8.52 1.77 -2.88
C ALA A 67 9.26 2.19 -4.15
N ALA A 68 8.86 3.33 -4.72
CA ALA A 68 9.50 3.93 -5.89
C ALA A 68 9.36 5.45 -5.81
N ARG A 69 10.12 6.02 -4.88
CA ARG A 69 10.10 7.45 -4.54
C ARG A 69 10.62 8.36 -5.67
N GLN A 70 11.34 7.79 -6.63
CA GLN A 70 11.82 8.50 -7.82
C GLN A 70 10.71 8.81 -8.83
N PHE A 71 9.54 8.17 -8.74
CA PHE A 71 8.43 8.40 -9.66
C PHE A 71 7.34 9.23 -8.99
N PHE A 72 6.86 10.25 -9.70
CA PHE A 72 5.77 11.11 -9.27
C PHE A 72 4.41 10.57 -9.68
N TRP A 73 4.25 10.17 -10.95
CA TRP A 73 2.98 9.72 -11.50
C TRP A 73 2.69 8.27 -11.11
N TRP A 74 1.43 7.99 -10.73
CA TRP A 74 1.00 6.64 -10.35
C TRP A 74 1.33 5.58 -11.40
N ARG A 75 1.06 5.88 -12.67
CA ARG A 75 1.27 4.96 -13.81
C ARG A 75 2.73 4.57 -14.04
N ASP A 76 3.66 5.40 -13.60
CA ASP A 76 5.10 5.17 -13.78
C ASP A 76 5.68 4.32 -12.63
N LYS A 77 4.94 4.21 -11.51
CA LYS A 77 5.34 3.44 -10.34
C LYS A 77 5.15 1.92 -10.57
N PRO A 78 5.85 1.08 -9.80
CA PRO A 78 5.62 -0.36 -9.82
C PRO A 78 4.15 -0.72 -9.55
N PRO A 79 3.70 -1.88 -10.05
CA PRO A 79 2.33 -2.31 -9.84
C PRO A 79 1.97 -2.41 -8.37
N ALA A 80 0.76 -1.99 -8.02
CA ALA A 80 0.20 -2.19 -6.70
C ALA A 80 -0.74 -3.40 -6.66
N VAL A 81 -0.83 -4.02 -5.49
CA VAL A 81 -1.95 -4.89 -5.10
C VAL A 81 -2.90 -4.11 -4.22
N SER A 82 -4.15 -4.53 -4.16
CA SER A 82 -5.16 -3.84 -3.35
C SER A 82 -6.10 -4.79 -2.66
N PHE A 83 -6.59 -4.37 -1.50
CA PHE A 83 -7.65 -5.05 -0.76
C PHE A 83 -8.57 -4.03 -0.07
N PRO A 84 -9.87 -4.34 0.08
CA PRO A 84 -10.80 -3.47 0.78
C PRO A 84 -10.72 -3.66 2.30
N VAL A 85 -11.03 -2.59 3.02
CA VAL A 85 -11.27 -2.56 4.46
C VAL A 85 -12.52 -1.74 4.71
N ALA A 86 -13.56 -2.34 5.27
CA ALA A 86 -14.77 -1.61 5.62
C ALA A 86 -14.57 -0.80 6.91
N HIS A 87 -15.33 0.29 7.11
CA HIS A 87 -15.17 1.16 8.27
C HIS A 87 -15.42 0.43 9.61
N HIS A 88 -16.27 -0.61 9.61
CA HIS A 88 -16.55 -1.41 10.81
C HIS A 88 -15.45 -2.45 11.09
N GLU A 89 -14.56 -2.71 10.13
CA GLU A 89 -13.41 -3.59 10.33
C GLU A 89 -12.22 -2.83 10.93
N ALA A 90 -12.13 -1.53 10.65
CA ALA A 90 -11.05 -0.67 11.13
C ALA A 90 -11.04 -0.62 12.66
N GLY A 91 -10.04 -1.25 13.28
CA GLY A 91 -9.86 -1.31 14.74
C GLY A 91 -10.63 -2.43 15.44
N ALA A 92 -11.47 -3.18 14.72
CA ALA A 92 -12.26 -4.28 15.29
C ALA A 92 -11.84 -5.67 14.76
N VAL A 93 -11.19 -5.72 13.60
CA VAL A 93 -10.81 -6.97 12.91
C VAL A 93 -9.30 -7.06 12.77
N ASP A 94 -8.75 -8.27 12.94
CA ASP A 94 -7.36 -8.56 12.59
C ASP A 94 -7.20 -8.53 11.05
N LEU A 95 -6.49 -7.50 10.57
CA LEU A 95 -6.18 -7.32 9.15
C LEU A 95 -4.87 -7.99 8.73
N GLY A 96 -4.12 -8.59 9.66
CA GLY A 96 -2.85 -9.27 9.41
C GLY A 96 -2.92 -10.30 8.27
N PRO A 97 -3.90 -11.22 8.25
CA PRO A 97 -4.06 -12.17 7.14
C PRO A 97 -4.17 -11.49 5.77
N ARG A 98 -4.97 -10.42 5.65
CA ARG A 98 -5.12 -9.68 4.39
C ARG A 98 -3.83 -8.97 3.98
N VAL A 99 -3.07 -8.44 4.94
CA VAL A 99 -1.76 -7.85 4.67
C VAL A 99 -0.80 -8.91 4.16
N ARG A 100 -0.71 -10.09 4.78
CA ARG A 100 0.16 -11.18 4.31
C ARG A 100 -0.22 -11.66 2.92
N ASP A 101 -1.51 -11.84 2.65
CA ASP A 101 -2.00 -12.22 1.31
C ASP A 101 -1.67 -11.16 0.26
N ALA A 102 -1.78 -9.88 0.61
CA ALA A 102 -1.38 -8.78 -0.26
C ALA A 102 0.13 -8.80 -0.53
N LEU A 103 0.98 -8.98 0.49
CA LEU A 103 2.44 -9.06 0.30
C LEU A 103 2.83 -10.26 -0.58
N ALA A 104 2.21 -11.42 -0.37
CA ALA A 104 2.43 -12.60 -1.21
C ALA A 104 1.99 -12.34 -2.66
N SER A 105 0.83 -11.72 -2.86
CA SER A 105 0.34 -11.33 -4.20
C SER A 105 1.27 -10.30 -4.86
N LEU A 106 1.80 -9.36 -4.08
CA LEU A 106 2.75 -8.36 -4.57
C LEU A 106 4.05 -9.01 -5.02
N ALA A 107 4.56 -10.01 -4.29
CA ALA A 107 5.76 -10.76 -4.68
C ALA A 107 5.59 -11.48 -6.01
N VAL A 108 4.39 -12.02 -6.29
CA VAL A 108 4.06 -12.59 -7.61
C VAL A 108 4.02 -11.50 -8.68
N LYS A 109 3.35 -10.38 -8.39
CA LYS A 109 3.13 -9.30 -9.36
C LYS A 109 4.42 -8.55 -9.72
N ASP A 110 5.32 -8.33 -8.78
CA ASP A 110 6.59 -7.61 -9.01
C ASP A 110 7.60 -8.45 -9.82
N ARG A 111 7.45 -9.78 -9.84
CA ARG A 111 8.26 -10.72 -10.65
C ARG A 111 7.74 -10.93 -12.07
N ALA A 112 6.51 -10.51 -12.37
CA ALA A 112 5.94 -10.65 -13.70
C ALA A 112 6.63 -9.70 -14.69
N PRO A 113 6.93 -10.14 -15.93
CA PRO A 113 7.45 -9.24 -16.97
C PRO A 113 6.44 -8.11 -17.24
N ARG A 114 6.96 -6.88 -17.38
CA ARG A 114 6.16 -5.68 -17.67
C ARG A 114 5.76 -5.62 -19.15
#